data_AF-A0A5F9CU08-F1
#
_entry.id   AF-A0A5F9CU08-F1
#
_cell.length_a   1.000
_cell.length_b   1.000
_cell.length_c   1.000
_cell.angle_alpha   90.00
_cell.angle_beta   90.00
_cell.angle_gamma   90.00
#
_symmetry.space_group_name_H-M   'P 1'
#
loop_
_entity.id
_entity.type
_entity.pdbx_description
1 polymer ?
#
loop_
_entity_poly.entity_id
_entity_poly.type
_entity_poly.pdbx_seq_one_letter_code
_entity_poly.pdbx_strand_id
1 'polypeptide(L)'
;MSEADGLRQRRPLRPQVVTDDGQAPEAKDGSSFSGRVFRVTFLMLAVSLTVPLLGAVMLLDSPIDPQPLSFKEPPFLLGVLQPNTKLRQVERLFENQLIGPESIANIGDVMFTGTADGRVVKLENGEIETIARFGSGPCKTRDDEPACGRPLGVRAGPNGTLFVADAYKGLFEVNPWKREVKLLLSSDTPIEGKKMSFVNDLTITRDGRKIYFTDSSSKWQRRDYLLLVMEGTDDGRLLEYDTVTKEVKVLLDQLRFPNGIQLSPAEDFVLVAETTMARIRRVYVSGLMKGGADLFVENMPGFPDNIRPSSAGGYWVAMSSIRPSPGFSMLDFLAERPYIKKMIFKVTIQNSFQNTNEKEANYDLSLTFIFQRSLVLPKLCVTSNGFLKHILVRILKGRLKHRNPLIIKCSGSLFLDTCVVSLTMLALVSLPAGQSPPPSAMALGPCAPLQTCDFVLHLPLPLCHTHLPPFLWPHPEATSLSLIPLPPQPPVSLPSPGDLLPQPDT
;
A
#
# COMPACT_ATOMS: atom_id res chain seq x y z
N MET A 1 43.13 -95.31 73.99
CA MET A 1 43.56 -95.68 72.62
C MET A 1 42.29 -95.70 71.79
N SER A 2 42.05 -94.89 70.77
CA SER A 2 42.87 -94.18 69.79
C SER A 2 42.17 -92.83 69.51
N GLU A 3 42.88 -91.73 69.75
CA GLU A 3 43.48 -90.79 68.78
C GLU A 3 42.54 -89.67 68.33
N ALA A 4 43.05 -88.46 68.57
CA ALA A 4 42.50 -87.19 68.18
C ALA A 4 42.88 -86.89 66.74
N ASP A 5 42.03 -86.17 66.01
CA ASP A 5 42.47 -85.44 64.82
C ASP A 5 41.63 -84.18 64.56
N GLY A 6 42.33 -83.05 64.52
CA GLY A 6 42.18 -82.08 63.42
C GLY A 6 41.09 -81.01 63.47
N LEU A 7 41.39 -79.89 64.15
CA LEU A 7 40.77 -78.57 63.92
C LEU A 7 41.00 -78.06 62.48
N ARG A 8 39.97 -77.49 61.83
CA ARG A 8 40.13 -76.41 60.82
C ARG A 8 38.87 -75.54 60.70
N GLN A 9 38.89 -74.36 61.31
CA GLN A 9 37.95 -73.27 61.07
C GLN A 9 38.17 -72.68 59.66
N ARG A 10 37.11 -72.60 58.84
CA ARG A 10 37.14 -71.89 57.54
C ARG A 10 36.84 -70.39 57.76
N ARG A 11 37.73 -69.52 57.27
CA ARG A 11 37.48 -68.07 57.11
C ARG A 11 36.38 -67.84 56.06
N PRO A 12 35.47 -66.86 56.25
CA PRO A 12 34.54 -66.44 55.20
C PRO A 12 35.25 -65.63 54.10
N LEU A 13 34.98 -65.99 52.84
CA LEU A 13 35.47 -65.29 51.65
C LEU A 13 34.73 -63.95 51.46
N ARG A 14 35.52 -62.89 51.24
CA ARG A 14 35.06 -61.54 50.87
C ARG A 14 34.56 -61.58 49.41
N PRO A 15 33.39 -61.00 49.07
CA PRO A 15 32.92 -60.97 47.68
C PRO A 15 33.86 -60.11 46.82
N GLN A 16 34.39 -60.67 45.73
CA GLN A 16 35.06 -59.91 44.68
C GLN A 16 34.00 -59.21 43.82
N VAL A 17 34.13 -57.88 43.70
CA VAL A 17 33.43 -57.08 42.69
C VAL A 17 34.11 -57.36 41.37
N VAL A 18 33.38 -57.99 40.45
CA VAL A 18 33.82 -58.17 39.05
C VAL A 18 33.62 -56.83 38.35
N THR A 19 34.71 -56.11 38.08
CA THR A 19 34.73 -55.02 37.11
C THR A 19 34.88 -55.65 35.72
N ASP A 20 33.82 -55.55 34.92
CA ASP A 20 33.83 -55.93 33.52
C ASP A 20 34.61 -54.85 32.75
N ASP A 21 35.94 -55.02 32.66
CA ASP A 21 36.80 -54.27 31.75
C ASP A 21 36.62 -54.79 30.31
N GLY A 22 35.41 -54.58 29.78
CA GLY A 22 35.13 -54.72 28.37
C GLY A 22 35.58 -53.45 27.64
N GLN A 23 36.68 -53.53 26.90
CA GLN A 23 37.09 -52.53 25.92
C GLN A 23 35.90 -52.18 25.02
N ALA A 24 35.34 -50.99 25.21
CA ALA A 24 34.41 -50.41 24.26
C ALA A 24 35.16 -50.26 22.92
N PRO A 25 34.68 -50.84 21.82
CA PRO A 25 35.25 -50.56 20.52
C PRO A 25 35.05 -49.07 20.25
N GLU A 26 36.12 -48.36 19.86
CA GLU A 26 36.00 -47.03 19.27
C GLU A 26 34.88 -47.04 18.23
N ALA A 27 33.80 -46.33 18.52
CA ALA A 27 32.76 -46.04 17.56
C ALA A 27 33.39 -45.16 16.48
N LYS A 28 33.99 -45.79 15.46
CA LYS A 28 34.23 -45.14 14.18
C LYS A 28 32.93 -44.49 13.77
N ASP A 29 32.97 -43.17 13.52
CA ASP A 29 31.90 -42.34 12.98
C ASP A 29 31.34 -42.93 11.66
N GLY A 30 30.54 -43.98 11.81
CA GLY A 30 29.76 -44.58 10.75
C GLY A 30 28.52 -43.72 10.60
N SER A 31 28.61 -42.63 9.83
CA SER A 31 27.42 -41.91 9.37
C SER A 31 26.40 -42.93 8.88
N SER A 32 25.29 -43.07 9.62
CA SER A 32 24.34 -44.14 9.38
C SER A 32 23.87 -44.07 7.92
N PHE A 33 23.80 -45.22 7.26
CA PHE A 33 23.38 -45.35 5.86
C PHE A 33 22.08 -44.57 5.57
N SER A 34 21.17 -44.52 6.57
CA SER A 34 19.93 -43.73 6.55
C SER A 34 20.15 -42.21 6.42
N GLY A 35 21.15 -41.65 7.11
CA GLY A 35 21.48 -40.23 7.02
C GLY A 35 22.06 -39.84 5.67
N ARG A 36 22.83 -40.73 5.02
CA ARG A 36 23.35 -40.51 3.66
C ARG A 36 22.23 -40.55 2.62
N VAL A 37 21.35 -41.56 2.70
CA VAL A 37 20.20 -41.66 1.80
C VAL A 37 19.28 -40.45 1.96
N PHE A 38 18.95 -40.04 3.18
CA PHE A 38 18.12 -38.87 3.43
C PHE A 38 18.75 -37.57 2.87
N ARG A 39 20.06 -37.36 3.06
CA ARG A 39 20.77 -36.21 2.49
C ARG A 39 20.77 -36.23 0.97
N VAL A 40 21.02 -37.39 0.35
CA VAL A 40 21.02 -37.53 -1.11
C VAL A 40 19.61 -37.30 -1.67
N THR A 41 18.57 -37.88 -1.07
CA THR A 41 17.18 -37.65 -1.50
C THR A 41 16.79 -36.17 -1.37
N PHE A 42 17.13 -35.51 -0.26
CA PHE A 42 16.85 -34.09 -0.07
C PHE A 42 17.61 -33.21 -1.08
N LEU A 43 18.89 -33.51 -1.34
CA LEU A 43 19.68 -32.81 -2.35
C LEU A 43 19.11 -33.00 -3.76
N MET A 44 18.73 -34.22 -4.12
CA MET A 44 18.12 -34.50 -5.44
C MET A 44 16.77 -33.82 -5.59
N LEU A 45 15.95 -33.77 -4.54
CA LEU A 45 14.69 -33.02 -4.55
C LEU A 45 14.94 -31.51 -4.69
N ALA A 46 15.92 -30.98 -3.95
CA ALA A 46 16.29 -29.57 -4.05
C ALA A 46 16.77 -29.23 -5.46
N VAL A 47 17.68 -30.03 -6.05
CA VAL A 47 18.16 -29.84 -7.43
C VAL A 47 17.02 -29.97 -8.44
N SER A 48 16.13 -30.94 -8.27
CA SER A 48 14.98 -31.15 -9.15
C SER A 48 13.98 -30.00 -9.11
N LEU A 49 13.93 -29.21 -8.04
CA LEU A 49 13.07 -28.02 -7.93
C LEU A 49 13.81 -26.75 -8.35
N THR A 50 15.10 -26.61 -8.02
CA THR A 50 15.87 -25.40 -8.30
C THR A 50 16.30 -25.29 -9.76
N VAL A 51 16.66 -26.39 -10.43
CA VAL A 51 17.10 -26.34 -11.83
C VAL A 51 15.98 -25.92 -12.78
N PRO A 52 14.76 -26.46 -12.71
CA PRO A 52 13.64 -25.97 -13.54
C PRO A 52 13.24 -24.55 -13.18
N LEU A 53 13.26 -24.18 -11.90
CA LEU A 53 12.96 -22.80 -11.47
C LEU A 53 13.99 -21.81 -12.02
N LEU A 54 15.28 -22.14 -11.95
CA LEU A 54 16.36 -21.31 -12.49
C LEU A 54 16.29 -21.25 -14.01
N GLY A 55 16.01 -22.38 -14.67
CA GLY A 55 15.76 -22.44 -16.11
C GLY A 55 14.58 -21.56 -16.53
N ALA A 56 13.45 -21.64 -15.83
CA ALA A 56 12.30 -20.77 -16.07
C ALA A 56 12.69 -19.29 -15.87
N VAL A 57 13.35 -18.95 -14.77
CA VAL A 57 13.79 -17.57 -14.50
C VAL A 57 14.71 -17.00 -15.59
N MET A 58 15.55 -17.84 -16.19
CA MET A 58 16.43 -17.43 -17.29
C MET A 58 15.67 -17.30 -18.63
N LEU A 59 14.67 -18.16 -18.87
CA LEU A 59 13.90 -18.17 -20.11
C LEU A 59 12.75 -17.16 -20.15
N LEU A 60 12.26 -16.73 -18.98
CA LEU A 60 11.12 -15.82 -18.89
C LEU A 60 11.54 -14.36 -18.94
N ASP A 61 10.92 -13.60 -19.84
CA ASP A 61 11.03 -12.15 -19.85
C ASP A 61 10.20 -11.52 -18.73
N SER A 62 10.76 -10.48 -18.12
CA SER A 62 10.04 -9.68 -17.13
C SER A 62 9.34 -8.54 -17.85
N PRO A 63 8.04 -8.29 -17.60
CA PRO A 63 7.33 -7.15 -18.19
C PRO A 63 7.81 -5.82 -17.62
N ILE A 64 8.48 -5.85 -16.46
CA ILE A 64 9.13 -4.69 -15.85
C ILE A 64 10.65 -4.77 -15.93
N ASP A 65 11.30 -3.62 -16.03
CA ASP A 65 12.75 -3.46 -15.85
C ASP A 65 13.05 -2.55 -14.64
N PRO A 66 13.07 -3.12 -13.42
CA PRO A 66 12.97 -2.32 -12.22
C PRO A 66 14.24 -1.53 -11.92
N GLN A 67 14.07 -0.26 -11.60
CA GLN A 67 15.14 0.61 -11.12
C GLN A 67 15.28 0.51 -9.59
N PRO A 68 16.53 0.59 -9.07
CA PRO A 68 16.75 0.71 -7.63
C PRO A 68 16.33 2.11 -7.17
N LEU A 69 15.50 2.16 -6.12
CA LEU A 69 15.09 3.39 -5.46
C LEU A 69 15.66 3.38 -4.04
N SER A 70 16.43 4.40 -3.68
CA SER A 70 16.95 4.54 -2.33
C SER A 70 16.08 5.49 -1.51
N PHE A 71 15.71 5.04 -0.33
CA PHE A 71 14.90 5.79 0.62
C PHE A 71 15.69 6.04 1.90
N LYS A 72 15.51 7.24 2.47
CA LYS A 72 15.85 7.48 3.87
C LYS A 72 14.86 6.72 4.75
N GLU A 73 15.29 6.36 5.96
CA GLU A 73 14.39 5.76 6.95
C GLU A 73 13.18 6.68 7.18
N PRO A 74 11.94 6.17 7.11
CA PRO A 74 10.77 7.00 7.26
C PRO A 74 10.71 7.63 8.66
N PRO A 75 10.16 8.84 8.79
CA PRO A 75 10.05 9.51 10.07
C PRO A 75 9.15 8.72 11.02
N PHE A 76 9.45 8.78 12.32
CA PHE A 76 8.61 8.19 13.35
C PHE A 76 7.21 8.79 13.34
N LEU A 77 6.19 7.93 13.46
CA LEU A 77 4.79 8.36 13.54
C LEU A 77 4.44 8.85 14.96
N LEU A 78 5.10 9.93 15.38
CA LEU A 78 4.96 10.57 16.69
C LEU A 78 4.48 12.01 16.56
N GLY A 79 3.94 12.56 17.65
CA GLY A 79 3.44 13.93 17.70
C GLY A 79 2.34 14.17 16.66
N VAL A 80 2.57 15.11 15.73
CA VAL A 80 1.59 15.45 14.68
C VAL A 80 1.35 14.31 13.68
N LEU A 81 2.27 13.35 13.58
CA LEU A 81 2.16 12.17 12.72
C LEU A 81 1.54 10.95 13.43
N GLN A 82 1.16 11.09 14.70
CA GLN A 82 0.61 9.98 15.45
C GLN A 82 -0.70 9.46 14.79
N PRO A 83 -0.85 8.13 14.61
CA PRO A 83 -2.07 7.55 14.07
C PRO A 83 -3.28 7.96 14.90
N ASN A 84 -4.35 8.34 14.21
CA ASN A 84 -5.60 8.77 14.84
C ASN A 84 -6.80 8.21 14.07
N THR A 85 -7.98 8.31 14.68
CA THR A 85 -9.23 7.80 14.12
C THR A 85 -10.21 8.91 13.77
N LYS A 86 -9.74 10.15 13.56
CA LYS A 86 -10.62 11.31 13.30
C LYS A 86 -11.52 11.07 12.08
N LEU A 87 -10.97 10.45 11.03
CA LEU A 87 -11.72 10.10 9.81
C LEU A 87 -12.77 8.99 10.00
N ARG A 88 -12.87 8.35 11.18
CA ARG A 88 -13.97 7.41 11.45
C ARG A 88 -15.29 8.11 11.80
N GLN A 89 -15.24 9.38 12.16
CA GLN A 89 -16.40 10.17 12.60
C GLN A 89 -16.95 11.08 11.48
N VAL A 90 -16.41 10.99 10.27
CA VAL A 90 -16.88 11.79 9.13
C VAL A 90 -18.20 11.24 8.60
N GLU A 91 -19.03 12.14 8.09
CA GLU A 91 -20.21 11.78 7.32
C GLU A 91 -19.79 11.15 5.99
N ARG A 92 -20.46 10.06 5.61
CA ARG A 92 -20.23 9.37 4.33
C ARG A 92 -21.34 9.76 3.36
N LEU A 93 -20.98 10.56 2.37
CA LEU A 93 -21.90 10.98 1.31
C LEU A 93 -21.89 9.95 0.17
N PHE A 94 -23.07 9.66 -0.39
CA PHE A 94 -23.24 8.82 -1.59
C PHE A 94 -22.61 7.41 -1.49
N GLU A 95 -22.59 6.84 -0.28
CA GLU A 95 -22.04 5.50 -0.05
C GLU A 95 -22.77 4.46 -0.91
N ASN A 96 -22.00 3.59 -1.59
CA ASN A 96 -22.47 2.59 -2.56
C ASN A 96 -23.17 3.13 -3.83
N GLN A 97 -23.19 4.45 -4.04
CA GLN A 97 -23.78 5.07 -5.23
C GLN A 97 -22.72 5.55 -6.24
N LEU A 98 -21.58 6.03 -5.74
CA LEU A 98 -20.44 6.45 -6.56
C LEU A 98 -19.31 5.43 -6.47
N ILE A 99 -18.74 5.08 -7.61
CA ILE A 99 -17.60 4.16 -7.70
C ILE A 99 -16.38 4.94 -8.16
N GLY A 100 -15.32 4.88 -7.35
CA GLY A 100 -14.02 5.49 -7.63
C GLY A 100 -14.01 7.03 -7.79
N PRO A 101 -14.75 7.83 -7.00
CA PRO A 101 -14.49 9.27 -6.96
C PRO A 101 -13.05 9.51 -6.48
N GLU A 102 -12.28 10.29 -7.23
CA GLU A 102 -10.84 10.46 -7.01
C GLU A 102 -10.52 11.92 -6.64
N SER A 103 -11.00 12.87 -7.44
CA SER A 103 -10.90 14.31 -7.17
C SER A 103 -12.29 14.92 -6.99
N ILE A 104 -12.37 15.89 -6.07
CA ILE A 104 -13.56 16.72 -5.85
C ILE A 104 -13.23 18.17 -6.20
N ALA A 105 -14.13 18.83 -6.92
CA ALA A 105 -14.09 20.27 -7.18
C ALA A 105 -15.44 20.90 -6.83
N ASN A 106 -15.42 22.14 -6.33
CA ASN A 106 -16.62 22.84 -5.90
C ASN A 106 -16.79 24.13 -6.70
N ILE A 107 -18.04 24.44 -7.07
CA ILE A 107 -18.43 25.74 -7.62
C ILE A 107 -19.64 26.23 -6.81
N GLY A 108 -19.41 27.22 -5.95
CA GLY A 108 -20.37 27.54 -4.89
C GLY A 108 -20.57 26.33 -3.97
N ASP A 109 -21.83 25.99 -3.69
CA ASP A 109 -22.21 24.86 -2.85
C ASP A 109 -22.35 23.53 -3.62
N VAL A 110 -22.08 23.54 -4.93
CA VAL A 110 -22.21 22.36 -5.79
C VAL A 110 -20.87 21.65 -5.90
N MET A 111 -20.86 20.34 -5.66
CA MET A 111 -19.67 19.50 -5.78
C MET A 111 -19.67 18.72 -7.09
N PHE A 112 -18.49 18.47 -7.63
CA PHE A 112 -18.27 17.70 -8.86
C PHE A 112 -17.15 16.69 -8.64
N THR A 113 -17.31 15.49 -9.20
CA THR A 113 -16.29 14.44 -9.13
C THR A 113 -16.29 13.58 -10.38
N GLY A 114 -15.12 13.01 -10.70
CA GLY A 114 -15.00 11.91 -11.65
C GLY A 114 -15.51 10.59 -11.08
N THR A 115 -15.81 9.62 -11.94
CA THR A 115 -16.14 8.23 -11.55
C THR A 115 -15.29 7.21 -12.30
N ALA A 116 -15.26 5.97 -11.79
CA ALA A 116 -14.54 4.87 -12.41
C ALA A 116 -15.06 4.49 -13.81
N ASP A 117 -16.32 4.79 -14.12
CA ASP A 117 -16.97 4.47 -15.38
C ASP A 117 -16.90 5.60 -16.45
N GLY A 118 -15.97 6.54 -16.28
CA GLY A 118 -15.68 7.55 -17.29
C GLY A 118 -16.58 8.78 -17.29
N ARG A 119 -17.32 9.03 -16.20
CA ARG A 119 -18.21 10.19 -16.07
C ARG A 119 -17.62 11.27 -15.19
N VAL A 120 -18.10 12.48 -15.39
CA VAL A 120 -18.10 13.55 -14.38
C VAL A 120 -19.53 13.73 -13.92
N VAL A 121 -19.73 13.73 -12.62
CA VAL A 121 -21.03 13.90 -11.99
C VAL A 121 -21.07 15.17 -11.17
N LYS A 122 -22.25 15.79 -11.15
CA LYS A 122 -22.64 16.89 -10.26
C LYS A 122 -23.36 16.29 -9.06
N LEU A 123 -23.01 16.77 -7.87
CA LEU A 123 -23.57 16.37 -6.59
C LEU A 123 -24.21 17.61 -5.95
N GLU A 124 -25.53 17.60 -5.85
CA GLU A 124 -26.31 18.72 -5.32
C GLU A 124 -27.55 18.17 -4.62
N ASN A 125 -27.85 18.65 -3.40
CA ASN A 125 -29.05 18.26 -2.64
C ASN A 125 -29.25 16.74 -2.45
N GLY A 126 -28.16 15.97 -2.37
CA GLY A 126 -28.22 14.51 -2.24
C GLY A 126 -28.52 13.77 -3.55
N GLU A 127 -28.57 14.47 -4.68
CA GLU A 127 -28.74 13.88 -6.00
C GLU A 127 -27.42 13.78 -6.76
N ILE A 128 -27.33 12.77 -7.63
CA ILE A 128 -26.19 12.54 -8.53
C ILE A 128 -26.67 12.73 -9.97
N GLU A 129 -26.12 13.74 -10.64
CA GLU A 129 -26.43 14.04 -12.03
C GLU A 129 -25.18 13.84 -12.90
N THR A 130 -25.29 13.12 -14.02
CA THR A 130 -24.17 13.00 -14.97
C THR A 130 -24.12 14.23 -15.87
N ILE A 131 -23.00 14.97 -15.84
CA ILE A 131 -22.81 16.17 -16.65
C ILE A 131 -21.86 15.96 -17.84
N ALA A 132 -20.99 14.95 -17.78
CA ALA A 132 -20.08 14.60 -18.86
C ALA A 132 -19.77 13.09 -18.85
N ARG A 133 -19.46 12.55 -20.03
CA ARG A 133 -18.96 11.19 -20.25
C ARG A 133 -17.91 11.23 -21.36
N PHE A 134 -16.72 10.70 -21.11
CA PHE A 134 -15.58 10.81 -22.04
C PHE A 134 -15.42 9.62 -22.98
N GLY A 135 -16.10 8.51 -22.70
CA GLY A 135 -16.04 7.31 -23.50
C GLY A 135 -17.26 6.42 -23.32
N SER A 136 -17.27 5.32 -24.06
CA SER A 136 -18.36 4.36 -24.08
C SER A 136 -17.81 2.94 -24.00
N GLY A 137 -18.63 2.02 -23.49
CA GLY A 137 -18.25 0.64 -23.29
C GLY A 137 -19.09 0.00 -22.19
N PRO A 138 -18.78 -1.26 -21.81
CA PRO A 138 -19.42 -1.89 -20.67
C PRO A 138 -19.07 -1.15 -19.36
N CYS A 139 -17.90 -0.51 -19.28
CA CYS A 139 -17.44 0.33 -18.16
C CYS A 139 -17.63 -0.30 -16.77
N LYS A 140 -17.33 -1.61 -16.68
CA LYS A 140 -17.56 -2.41 -15.46
C LYS A 140 -16.26 -2.68 -14.71
N THR A 141 -15.17 -2.80 -15.44
CA THR A 141 -13.88 -3.25 -14.94
C THR A 141 -12.77 -2.25 -15.26
N ARG A 142 -11.62 -2.42 -14.63
CA ARG A 142 -10.42 -1.61 -14.86
C ARG A 142 -9.92 -1.72 -16.31
N ASP A 143 -10.12 -2.88 -16.95
CA ASP A 143 -9.77 -3.11 -18.36
C ASP A 143 -10.62 -2.32 -19.35
N ASP A 144 -11.82 -1.90 -18.92
CA ASP A 144 -12.72 -1.08 -19.73
C ASP A 144 -12.33 0.40 -19.68
N GLU A 145 -11.53 0.83 -18.69
CA GLU A 145 -11.18 2.23 -18.48
C GLU A 145 -10.55 2.92 -19.72
N PRO A 146 -9.66 2.29 -20.53
CA PRO A 146 -9.16 2.91 -21.76
C PRO A 146 -10.27 3.25 -22.76
N ALA A 147 -11.35 2.47 -22.81
CA ALA A 147 -12.50 2.73 -23.68
C ALA A 147 -13.42 3.81 -23.07
N CYS A 148 -13.70 3.69 -21.77
CA CYS A 148 -14.67 4.51 -21.05
C CYS A 148 -14.13 5.90 -20.63
N GLY A 149 -12.83 6.03 -20.44
CA GLY A 149 -12.22 7.12 -19.70
C GLY A 149 -12.14 6.83 -18.19
N ARG A 150 -11.28 7.58 -17.51
CA ARG A 150 -11.14 7.59 -16.06
C ARG A 150 -10.72 9.00 -15.60
N PRO A 151 -11.69 9.86 -15.26
CA PRO A 151 -11.42 11.20 -14.75
C PRO A 151 -10.83 11.11 -13.35
N LEU A 152 -9.58 11.55 -13.21
CA LEU A 152 -8.86 11.55 -11.94
C LEU A 152 -8.86 12.99 -11.43
N GLY A 153 -8.06 13.88 -12.02
CA GLY A 153 -8.07 15.31 -11.66
C GLY A 153 -9.30 16.08 -12.12
N VAL A 154 -9.94 16.82 -11.21
CA VAL A 154 -11.00 17.79 -11.50
C VAL A 154 -10.69 19.11 -10.79
N ARG A 155 -10.73 20.23 -11.51
CA ARG A 155 -10.60 21.58 -10.94
C ARG A 155 -11.69 22.51 -11.46
N ALA A 156 -12.21 23.36 -10.58
CA ALA A 156 -12.99 24.51 -10.99
C ALA A 156 -12.07 25.56 -11.64
N GLY A 157 -12.51 26.10 -12.76
CA GLY A 157 -11.84 27.16 -13.49
C GLY A 157 -12.69 28.43 -13.61
N PRO A 158 -12.24 29.40 -14.41
CA PRO A 158 -12.95 30.66 -14.61
C PRO A 158 -14.32 30.45 -15.25
N ASN A 159 -15.23 31.40 -15.05
CA ASN A 159 -16.60 31.36 -15.59
C ASN A 159 -17.38 30.09 -15.20
N GLY A 160 -16.93 29.42 -14.13
CA GLY A 160 -17.55 28.20 -13.64
C GLY A 160 -17.24 26.95 -14.47
N THR A 161 -16.33 26.97 -15.44
CA THR A 161 -16.00 25.74 -16.14
C THR A 161 -15.26 24.76 -15.22
N LEU A 162 -15.31 23.48 -15.55
CA LEU A 162 -14.50 22.44 -14.93
C LEU A 162 -13.40 22.05 -15.90
N PHE A 163 -12.18 21.92 -15.39
CA PHE A 163 -11.06 21.35 -16.11
C PHE A 163 -10.80 19.94 -15.57
N VAL A 164 -10.71 18.97 -16.47
CA VAL A 164 -10.69 17.56 -16.13
C VAL A 164 -9.49 16.87 -16.78
N ALA A 165 -8.71 16.15 -15.97
CA ALA A 165 -7.67 15.24 -16.38
C ALA A 165 -8.24 13.81 -16.41
N ASP A 166 -8.38 13.26 -17.61
CA ASP A 166 -8.73 11.87 -17.83
C ASP A 166 -7.48 11.04 -18.09
N ALA A 167 -7.33 9.93 -17.37
CA ALA A 167 -6.12 9.12 -17.39
C ALA A 167 -5.77 8.53 -18.76
N TYR A 168 -6.76 8.37 -19.64
CA TYR A 168 -6.61 7.74 -20.95
C TYR A 168 -6.90 8.69 -22.10
N LYS A 169 -7.72 9.71 -21.88
CA LYS A 169 -8.23 10.58 -22.95
C LYS A 169 -7.60 11.97 -22.97
N GLY A 170 -6.99 12.42 -21.88
CA GLY A 170 -6.23 13.68 -21.83
C GLY A 170 -6.96 14.78 -21.06
N LEU A 171 -6.85 16.03 -21.52
CA LEU A 171 -7.40 17.20 -20.84
C LEU A 171 -8.70 17.68 -21.48
N PHE A 172 -9.69 17.99 -20.65
CA PHE A 172 -11.00 18.49 -21.06
C PHE A 172 -11.38 19.76 -20.32
N GLU A 173 -12.15 20.60 -21.02
CA GLU A 173 -12.96 21.68 -20.46
C GLU A 173 -14.42 21.23 -20.50
N VAL A 174 -15.11 21.33 -19.37
CA VAL A 174 -16.52 20.94 -19.22
C VAL A 174 -17.31 22.13 -18.71
N ASN A 175 -18.39 22.49 -19.41
CA ASN A 175 -19.39 23.42 -18.89
C ASN A 175 -20.47 22.60 -18.15
N PRO A 176 -20.49 22.60 -16.81
CA PRO A 176 -21.40 21.72 -16.07
C PRO A 176 -22.89 22.08 -16.23
N TRP A 177 -23.22 23.34 -16.55
CA TRP A 177 -24.62 23.79 -16.70
C TRP A 177 -25.18 23.51 -18.09
N LYS A 178 -24.35 23.65 -19.12
CA LYS A 178 -24.74 23.34 -20.50
C LYS A 178 -24.51 21.88 -20.88
N ARG A 179 -23.79 21.13 -20.03
CA ARG A 179 -23.31 19.77 -20.29
C ARG A 179 -22.49 19.67 -21.59
N GLU A 180 -21.72 20.73 -21.86
CA GLU A 180 -20.82 20.79 -23.02
C GLU A 180 -19.44 20.30 -22.61
N VAL A 181 -18.85 19.43 -23.42
CA VAL A 181 -17.52 18.86 -23.20
C VAL A 181 -16.64 19.22 -24.39
N LYS A 182 -15.46 19.76 -24.10
CA LYS A 182 -14.46 20.15 -25.09
C LYS A 182 -13.12 19.52 -24.76
N LEU A 183 -12.61 18.71 -25.68
CA LEU A 183 -11.26 18.18 -25.61
C LEU A 183 -10.25 19.32 -25.85
N LEU A 184 -9.33 19.52 -24.91
CA LEU A 184 -8.26 20.51 -25.02
C LEU A 184 -6.98 19.89 -25.57
N LEU A 185 -6.62 18.71 -25.05
CA LEU A 185 -5.40 17.99 -25.40
C LEU A 185 -5.65 16.49 -25.30
N SER A 186 -5.39 15.74 -26.37
CA SER A 186 -5.51 14.29 -26.37
C SER A 186 -4.28 13.64 -25.75
N SER A 187 -4.46 12.58 -24.95
CA SER A 187 -3.36 11.73 -24.48
C SER A 187 -2.57 11.07 -25.61
N ASP A 188 -3.18 10.90 -26.80
CA ASP A 188 -2.52 10.34 -27.99
C ASP A 188 -1.59 11.33 -28.68
N THR A 189 -1.67 12.63 -28.37
CA THR A 189 -0.77 13.65 -28.94
C THR A 189 0.63 13.47 -28.36
N PRO A 190 1.65 13.13 -29.18
CA PRO A 190 3.01 13.00 -28.69
C PRO A 190 3.58 14.37 -28.30
N ILE A 191 4.17 14.45 -27.11
CA ILE A 191 4.89 15.63 -26.64
C ILE A 191 6.35 15.23 -26.51
N GLU A 192 7.23 15.90 -27.27
CA GLU A 192 8.65 15.56 -27.36
C GLU A 192 8.89 14.06 -27.67
N GLY A 193 8.07 13.52 -28.59
CA GLY A 193 8.16 12.12 -29.02
C GLY A 193 7.58 11.09 -28.04
N LYS A 194 7.06 11.51 -26.89
CA LYS A 194 6.46 10.62 -25.88
C LYS A 194 4.94 10.83 -25.75
N LYS A 195 4.19 9.74 -25.79
CA LYS A 195 2.74 9.72 -25.47
C LYS A 195 2.51 9.96 -23.97
N MET A 196 1.38 10.55 -23.61
CA MET A 196 0.92 10.60 -22.22
C MET A 196 0.12 9.32 -21.91
N SER A 197 0.77 8.32 -21.32
CA SER A 197 0.12 7.03 -21.08
C SER A 197 -0.71 7.02 -19.79
N PHE A 198 -0.43 7.95 -18.87
CA PHE A 198 -1.17 8.07 -17.62
C PHE A 198 -1.22 9.52 -17.15
N VAL A 199 -2.18 10.30 -17.69
CA VAL A 199 -2.49 11.65 -17.18
C VAL A 199 -3.15 11.52 -15.81
N ASN A 200 -2.75 12.30 -14.82
CA ASN A 200 -3.21 12.08 -13.45
C ASN A 200 -4.02 13.26 -12.91
N ASP A 201 -3.36 14.35 -12.56
CA ASP A 201 -4.02 15.51 -11.98
C ASP A 201 -3.65 16.80 -12.73
N LEU A 202 -4.45 17.85 -12.52
CA LEU A 202 -4.21 19.16 -13.11
C LEU A 202 -4.48 20.29 -12.11
N THR A 203 -3.90 21.44 -12.39
CA THR A 203 -4.19 22.72 -11.75
C THR A 203 -4.21 23.82 -12.83
N ILE A 204 -4.90 24.92 -12.56
CA ILE A 204 -5.15 25.97 -13.55
C ILE A 204 -4.96 27.35 -12.93
N THR A 205 -4.45 28.29 -13.73
CA THR A 205 -4.37 29.70 -13.32
C THR A 205 -5.76 30.32 -13.20
N ARG A 206 -5.86 31.37 -12.37
CA ARG A 206 -7.09 32.13 -12.12
C ARG A 206 -7.69 32.74 -13.38
N ASP A 207 -6.87 33.03 -14.38
CA ASP A 207 -7.31 33.56 -15.67
C ASP A 207 -7.66 32.45 -16.69
N GLY A 208 -7.41 31.19 -16.34
CA GLY A 208 -7.68 30.02 -17.19
C GLY A 208 -6.74 29.85 -18.38
N ARG A 209 -5.66 30.63 -18.47
CA ARG A 209 -4.75 30.59 -19.62
C ARG A 209 -3.75 29.45 -19.55
N LYS A 210 -3.33 29.07 -18.35
CA LYS A 210 -2.31 28.02 -18.15
C LYS A 210 -2.89 26.88 -17.33
N ILE A 211 -2.79 25.68 -17.88
CA ILE A 211 -3.06 24.43 -17.18
C ILE A 211 -1.72 23.76 -16.93
N TYR A 212 -1.43 23.47 -15.67
CA TYR A 212 -0.31 22.61 -15.30
C TYR A 212 -0.86 21.24 -14.97
N PHE A 213 -0.23 20.18 -15.47
CA PHE A 213 -0.74 18.83 -15.29
C PHE A 213 0.37 17.79 -15.27
N THR A 214 0.07 16.62 -14.70
CA THR A 214 1.01 15.52 -14.56
C THR A 214 0.72 14.41 -15.57
N ASP A 215 1.78 13.91 -16.19
CA ASP A 215 1.82 12.64 -16.89
C ASP A 215 2.64 11.67 -16.04
N SER A 216 1.96 10.79 -15.31
CA SER A 216 2.56 9.85 -14.35
C SER A 216 3.51 8.86 -15.01
N SER A 217 3.29 8.51 -16.29
CA SER A 217 4.13 7.60 -17.04
C SER A 217 3.89 7.75 -18.55
N SER A 218 4.97 7.66 -19.31
CA SER A 218 4.93 7.53 -20.77
C SER A 218 4.74 6.07 -21.22
N LYS A 219 5.04 5.08 -20.35
CA LYS A 219 4.96 3.65 -20.65
C LYS A 219 3.69 2.98 -20.12
N TRP A 220 3.41 3.12 -18.83
CA TRP A 220 2.35 2.38 -18.15
C TRP A 220 1.05 3.19 -18.12
N GLN A 221 -0.08 2.51 -18.32
CA GLN A 221 -1.40 3.12 -18.15
C GLN A 221 -1.89 2.98 -16.70
N ARG A 222 -2.96 3.72 -16.36
CA ARG A 222 -3.55 3.69 -15.01
C ARG A 222 -3.95 2.30 -14.54
N ARG A 223 -4.47 1.44 -15.43
CA ARG A 223 -4.81 0.06 -15.08
C ARG A 223 -3.62 -0.78 -14.60
N ASP A 224 -2.43 -0.41 -15.07
CA ASP A 224 -1.16 -1.09 -14.84
C ASP A 224 -0.29 -0.38 -13.78
N TYR A 225 -0.86 0.52 -12.97
CA TYR A 225 -0.10 1.36 -12.03
C TYR A 225 0.77 0.57 -11.03
N LEU A 226 0.43 -0.69 -10.72
CA LEU A 226 1.28 -1.54 -9.89
C LEU A 226 2.61 -1.86 -10.59
N LEU A 227 2.60 -2.05 -11.91
CA LEU A 227 3.82 -2.25 -12.71
C LEU A 227 4.67 -0.98 -12.71
N LEU A 228 4.04 0.19 -12.84
CA LEU A 228 4.71 1.49 -12.70
C LEU A 228 5.42 1.64 -11.34
N VAL A 229 4.72 1.36 -10.24
CA VAL A 229 5.27 1.47 -8.88
C VAL A 229 6.45 0.53 -8.68
N MET A 230 6.33 -0.70 -9.18
CA MET A 230 7.36 -1.72 -9.01
C MET A 230 8.55 -1.51 -9.94
N GLU A 231 8.31 -1.02 -11.15
CA GLU A 231 9.37 -0.64 -12.08
C GLU A 231 10.15 0.58 -11.57
N GLY A 232 9.47 1.59 -11.03
CA GLY A 232 10.11 2.76 -10.42
C GLY A 232 10.86 3.65 -11.43
N THR A 233 10.45 3.65 -12.69
CA THR A 233 10.99 4.53 -13.72
C THR A 233 10.70 6.00 -13.42
N ASP A 234 11.56 6.87 -13.94
CA ASP A 234 11.45 8.32 -13.91
C ASP A 234 10.90 8.88 -15.23
N ASP A 235 10.04 8.13 -15.93
CA ASP A 235 9.51 8.59 -17.22
C ASP A 235 8.31 9.55 -17.10
N GLY A 236 7.96 9.97 -15.89
CA GLY A 236 6.89 10.92 -15.61
C GLY A 236 7.31 12.38 -15.84
N ARG A 237 6.31 13.24 -16.10
CA ARG A 237 6.50 14.64 -16.51
C ARG A 237 5.50 15.60 -15.85
N LEU A 238 5.96 16.82 -15.61
CA LEU A 238 5.14 18.01 -15.37
C LEU A 238 5.05 18.82 -16.67
N LEU A 239 3.83 19.11 -17.10
CA LEU A 239 3.54 19.75 -18.36
C LEU A 239 2.75 21.05 -18.14
N GLU A 240 3.00 22.06 -18.98
CA GLU A 240 2.19 23.27 -19.10
C GLU A 240 1.44 23.23 -20.43
N TYR A 241 0.13 23.47 -20.41
CA TYR A 241 -0.70 23.69 -21.59
C TYR A 241 -1.23 25.13 -21.58
N ASP A 242 -1.04 25.83 -22.69
CA ASP A 242 -1.60 27.16 -22.93
C ASP A 242 -2.95 27.04 -23.64
N THR A 243 -4.03 27.51 -23.02
CA THR A 243 -5.39 27.36 -23.57
C THR A 243 -5.66 28.28 -24.77
N VAL A 244 -4.82 29.30 -25.00
CA VAL A 244 -4.93 30.25 -26.12
C VAL A 244 -4.12 29.77 -27.31
N THR A 245 -2.81 29.51 -27.11
CA THR A 245 -1.92 29.07 -28.19
C THR A 245 -2.06 27.58 -28.49
N LYS A 246 -2.64 26.81 -27.57
CA LYS A 246 -2.77 25.35 -27.60
C LYS A 246 -1.42 24.62 -27.61
N GLU A 247 -0.36 25.31 -27.21
CA GLU A 247 0.98 24.73 -27.09
C GLU A 247 1.12 23.98 -25.77
N VAL A 248 1.93 22.91 -25.79
CA VAL A 248 2.34 22.15 -24.61
C VAL A 248 3.84 22.28 -24.41
N LYS A 249 4.28 22.49 -23.17
CA LYS A 249 5.69 22.55 -22.79
C LYS A 249 5.97 21.59 -21.64
N VAL A 250 7.09 20.87 -21.71
CA VAL A 250 7.60 20.11 -20.57
C VAL A 250 8.30 21.08 -19.63
N LEU A 251 7.82 21.20 -18.40
CA LEU A 251 8.44 22.06 -17.37
C LEU A 251 9.47 21.31 -16.54
N LEU A 252 9.21 20.03 -16.28
CA LEU A 252 10.11 19.15 -15.56
C LEU A 252 9.84 17.71 -16.01
N ASP A 253 10.89 16.99 -16.36
CA ASP A 253 10.85 15.57 -16.66
C ASP A 253 11.57 14.77 -15.57
N GLN A 254 11.78 13.48 -15.80
CA GLN A 254 12.53 12.62 -14.88
C GLN A 254 11.86 12.52 -13.50
N LEU A 255 10.53 12.60 -13.47
CA LEU A 255 9.72 12.47 -12.26
C LEU A 255 9.29 11.03 -12.07
N ARG A 256 9.38 10.56 -10.83
CA ARG A 256 8.97 9.21 -10.47
C ARG A 256 7.54 9.20 -9.97
N PHE A 257 6.64 8.75 -10.85
CA PHE A 257 5.19 8.71 -10.65
C PHE A 257 4.63 10.04 -10.11
N PRO A 258 4.74 11.15 -10.89
CA PRO A 258 4.10 12.42 -10.54
C PRO A 258 2.59 12.25 -10.55
N ASN A 259 1.96 12.41 -9.38
CA ASN A 259 0.56 12.08 -9.15
C ASN A 259 -0.23 13.37 -8.93
N GLY A 260 -0.35 13.83 -7.68
CA GLY A 260 -1.01 15.08 -7.34
C GLY A 260 -0.24 16.34 -7.73
N ILE A 261 -0.98 17.39 -8.08
CA ILE A 261 -0.44 18.69 -8.47
C ILE A 261 -1.24 19.83 -7.85
N GLN A 262 -0.55 20.90 -7.42
CA GLN A 262 -1.21 22.08 -6.88
C GLN A 262 -0.43 23.36 -7.18
N LEU A 263 -1.06 24.31 -7.88
CA LEU A 263 -0.54 25.66 -8.05
C LEU A 263 -0.61 26.40 -6.71
N SER A 264 0.45 27.13 -6.40
CA SER A 264 0.50 28.04 -5.25
C SER A 264 -0.59 29.12 -5.34
N PRO A 265 -1.07 29.65 -4.21
CA PRO A 265 -2.02 30.76 -4.22
C PRO A 265 -1.54 32.00 -4.96
N ALA A 266 -0.22 32.23 -5.00
CA ALA A 266 0.41 33.37 -5.67
C ALA A 266 0.75 33.10 -7.16
N GLU A 267 0.51 31.88 -7.65
CA GLU A 267 0.80 31.47 -9.02
C GLU A 267 2.29 31.63 -9.42
N ASP A 268 3.18 31.49 -8.45
CA ASP A 268 4.63 31.59 -8.61
C ASP A 268 5.33 30.23 -8.70
N PHE A 269 4.79 29.22 -8.04
CA PHE A 269 5.23 27.83 -8.17
C PHE A 269 4.10 26.81 -8.19
N VAL A 270 4.41 25.61 -8.66
CA VAL A 270 3.57 24.42 -8.66
C VAL A 270 4.21 23.34 -7.78
N LEU A 271 3.42 22.69 -6.92
CA LEU A 271 3.81 21.50 -6.18
C LEU A 271 3.45 20.25 -6.97
N VAL A 272 4.34 19.26 -6.98
CA VAL A 272 4.13 17.94 -7.62
C VAL A 272 4.51 16.83 -6.65
N ALA A 273 3.59 15.92 -6.38
CA ALA A 273 3.83 14.72 -5.57
C ALA A 273 4.51 13.64 -6.42
N GLU A 274 5.74 13.25 -6.07
CA GLU A 274 6.38 12.06 -6.64
C GLU A 274 6.08 10.85 -5.75
N THR A 275 5.05 10.09 -6.14
CA THR A 275 4.49 9.02 -5.34
C THR A 275 5.57 8.03 -4.96
N THR A 276 6.31 7.46 -5.92
CA THR A 276 7.32 6.43 -5.69
C THR A 276 8.62 6.96 -5.10
N MET A 277 8.73 8.26 -4.83
CA MET A 277 9.87 8.86 -4.12
C MET A 277 9.50 9.39 -2.73
N ALA A 278 8.24 9.23 -2.30
CA ALA A 278 7.75 9.70 -1.00
C ALA A 278 8.13 11.17 -0.73
N ARG A 279 7.95 12.05 -1.73
CA ARG A 279 8.37 13.46 -1.66
C ARG A 279 7.48 14.38 -2.51
N ILE A 280 7.59 15.68 -2.25
CA ILE A 280 6.95 16.73 -3.02
C ILE A 280 8.03 17.66 -3.58
N ARG A 281 8.00 17.87 -4.90
CA ARG A 281 8.81 18.88 -5.58
C ARG A 281 8.06 20.18 -5.73
N ARG A 282 8.80 21.28 -5.80
CA ARG A 282 8.30 22.60 -6.17
C ARG A 282 8.99 23.06 -7.43
N VAL A 283 8.21 23.50 -8.41
CA VAL A 283 8.68 24.02 -9.70
C VAL A 283 8.20 25.45 -9.85
N TYR A 284 9.11 26.40 -10.03
CA TYR A 284 8.79 27.81 -10.17
C TYR A 284 8.31 28.10 -11.59
N VAL A 285 7.10 28.63 -11.73
CA VAL A 285 6.43 28.88 -13.02
C VAL A 285 6.35 30.36 -13.38
N SER A 286 6.59 31.25 -12.41
CA SER A 286 6.71 32.69 -12.62
C SER A 286 7.77 33.32 -11.71
N GLY A 287 7.99 34.63 -11.83
CA GLY A 287 9.02 35.35 -11.09
C GLY A 287 10.45 35.08 -11.54
N LEU A 288 11.43 35.57 -10.76
CA LEU A 288 12.86 35.48 -11.08
C LEU A 288 13.41 34.04 -11.07
N MET A 289 12.75 33.14 -10.34
CA MET A 289 13.15 31.74 -10.22
C MET A 289 12.53 30.84 -11.29
N LYS A 290 11.74 31.40 -12.21
CA LYS A 290 10.99 30.63 -13.23
C LYS A 290 11.90 29.63 -13.97
N GLY A 291 11.42 28.39 -14.07
CA GLY A 291 12.16 27.27 -14.66
C GLY A 291 13.04 26.51 -13.67
N GLY A 292 13.28 27.06 -12.48
CA GLY A 292 13.94 26.35 -11.38
C GLY A 292 13.01 25.35 -10.69
N ALA A 293 13.61 24.37 -10.01
CA ALA A 293 12.90 23.42 -9.16
C ALA A 293 13.72 23.06 -7.91
N ASP A 294 13.03 22.83 -6.80
CA ASP A 294 13.62 22.37 -5.54
C ASP A 294 12.75 21.30 -4.85
N LEU A 295 13.24 20.78 -3.72
CA LEU A 295 12.51 19.84 -2.88
C LEU A 295 11.71 20.62 -1.84
N PHE A 296 10.38 20.46 -1.88
CA PHE A 296 9.48 21.13 -0.94
C PHE A 296 9.34 20.33 0.35
N VAL A 297 9.13 19.01 0.22
CA VAL A 297 9.11 18.05 1.33
C VAL A 297 9.82 16.78 0.88
N GLU A 298 10.72 16.27 1.71
CA GLU A 298 11.41 15.00 1.50
C GLU A 298 10.98 13.95 2.51
N ASN A 299 11.22 12.67 2.19
CA ASN A 299 11.12 11.54 3.11
C ASN A 299 9.81 11.51 3.89
N MET A 300 8.69 11.58 3.17
CA MET A 300 7.37 11.61 3.77
C MET A 300 7.05 10.29 4.52
N PRO A 301 6.19 10.34 5.55
CA PRO A 301 5.72 9.17 6.30
C PRO A 301 4.83 8.22 5.49
N GLY A 302 4.60 8.51 4.22
CA GLY A 302 3.79 7.75 3.28
C GLY A 302 4.05 8.20 1.86
N PHE A 303 3.48 7.48 0.90
CA PHE A 303 3.62 7.80 -0.52
C PHE A 303 2.54 8.81 -0.92
N PRO A 304 2.92 10.04 -1.31
CA PRO A 304 1.98 11.13 -1.50
C PRO A 304 1.15 10.94 -2.77
N ASP A 305 -0.05 11.48 -2.74
CA ASP A 305 -1.03 11.45 -3.83
C ASP A 305 -1.52 12.90 -4.09
N ASN A 306 -2.82 13.11 -4.30
CA ASN A 306 -3.42 14.43 -4.48
C ASN A 306 -3.02 15.47 -3.42
N ILE A 307 -2.70 16.68 -3.90
CA ILE A 307 -2.40 17.87 -3.10
C ILE A 307 -3.54 18.87 -3.26
N ARG A 308 -4.04 19.44 -2.16
CA ARG A 308 -5.12 20.46 -2.17
C ARG A 308 -4.84 21.59 -1.18
N PRO A 309 -5.26 22.83 -1.45
CA PRO A 309 -5.14 23.90 -0.49
C PRO A 309 -5.98 23.60 0.76
N SER A 310 -5.44 23.94 1.93
CA SER A 310 -6.17 23.86 3.19
C SER A 310 -6.75 25.24 3.55
N SER A 311 -7.97 25.27 4.06
CA SER A 311 -8.60 26.48 4.60
C SER A 311 -7.86 27.04 5.83
N ALA A 312 -7.09 26.20 6.53
CA ALA A 312 -6.24 26.60 7.64
C ALA A 312 -4.86 27.14 7.20
N GLY A 313 -4.65 27.30 5.89
CA GLY A 313 -3.34 27.57 5.29
C GLY A 313 -2.54 26.30 5.03
N GLY A 314 -1.58 26.38 4.10
CA GLY A 314 -0.81 25.22 3.64
C GLY A 314 -1.63 24.28 2.75
N TYR A 315 -1.29 22.99 2.79
CA TYR A 315 -1.83 21.99 1.87
C TYR A 315 -2.23 20.70 2.60
N TRP A 316 -3.35 20.12 2.17
CA TRP A 316 -3.68 18.72 2.40
C TRP A 316 -2.97 17.87 1.38
N VAL A 317 -2.35 16.78 1.84
CA VAL A 317 -1.70 15.79 0.98
C VAL A 317 -2.24 14.43 1.38
N ALA A 318 -2.91 13.76 0.43
CA ALA A 318 -3.33 12.38 0.63
C ALA A 318 -2.11 11.45 0.59
N MET A 319 -2.16 10.36 1.35
CA MET A 319 -1.13 9.31 1.32
C MET A 319 -1.79 8.00 0.94
N SER A 320 -1.39 7.43 -0.20
CA SER A 320 -1.95 6.18 -0.71
C SER A 320 -1.57 4.97 0.13
N SER A 321 -0.39 5.03 0.76
CA SER A 321 0.09 4.05 1.74
C SER A 321 1.08 4.69 2.71
N ILE A 322 1.14 4.14 3.91
CA ILE A 322 2.05 4.60 4.98
C ILE A 322 3.38 3.86 4.91
N ARG A 323 4.45 4.54 5.34
CA ARG A 323 5.80 4.00 5.55
C ARG A 323 6.04 3.92 7.06
N PRO A 324 5.63 2.84 7.74
CA PRO A 324 5.66 2.77 9.20
C PRO A 324 7.09 2.79 9.76
N SER A 325 7.31 3.60 10.79
CA SER A 325 8.54 3.65 11.57
C SER A 325 8.20 3.76 13.07
N PRO A 326 8.51 2.72 13.89
CA PRO A 326 9.06 1.42 13.51
C PRO A 326 8.03 0.57 12.75
N GLY A 327 8.48 -0.28 11.84
CA GLY A 327 7.61 -1.22 11.13
C GLY A 327 8.22 -1.73 9.83
N PHE A 328 7.54 -2.68 9.21
CA PHE A 328 7.91 -3.19 7.90
C PHE A 328 7.08 -2.50 6.82
N SER A 329 7.76 -1.97 5.80
CA SER A 329 7.16 -1.47 4.57
C SER A 329 7.66 -2.32 3.42
N MET A 330 6.74 -3.03 2.77
CA MET A 330 7.08 -3.87 1.61
C MET A 330 7.65 -3.03 0.46
N LEU A 331 7.10 -1.82 0.25
CA LEU A 331 7.57 -0.93 -0.81
C LEU A 331 8.99 -0.43 -0.53
N ASP A 332 9.30 -0.03 0.72
CA ASP A 332 10.67 0.35 1.10
C ASP A 332 11.63 -0.84 1.00
N PHE A 333 11.22 -2.03 1.42
CA PHE A 333 12.04 -3.24 1.31
C PHE A 333 12.35 -3.60 -0.14
N LEU A 334 11.36 -3.53 -1.03
CA LEU A 334 11.56 -3.86 -2.44
C LEU A 334 12.30 -2.76 -3.20
N ALA A 335 12.23 -1.50 -2.75
CA ALA A 335 12.79 -0.32 -3.41
C ALA A 335 14.20 -0.52 -3.97
N GLU A 336 15.13 -0.96 -3.14
CA GLU A 336 16.55 -1.17 -3.46
C GLU A 336 16.86 -2.55 -4.05
N ARG A 337 15.84 -3.40 -4.28
CA ARG A 337 15.99 -4.81 -4.66
C ARG A 337 15.37 -5.12 -6.03
N PRO A 338 15.88 -4.53 -7.13
CA PRO A 338 15.30 -4.68 -8.46
C PRO A 338 15.26 -6.14 -8.94
N TYR A 339 16.26 -6.95 -8.59
CA TYR A 339 16.25 -8.39 -8.89
C TYR A 339 15.05 -9.11 -8.27
N ILE A 340 14.72 -8.82 -6.99
CA ILE A 340 13.57 -9.44 -6.34
C ILE A 340 12.26 -9.01 -7.02
N LYS A 341 12.11 -7.73 -7.34
CA LYS A 341 10.95 -7.23 -8.10
C LYS A 341 10.83 -7.99 -9.43
N LYS A 342 11.91 -8.09 -10.20
CA LYS A 342 11.96 -8.80 -11.49
C LYS A 342 11.54 -10.27 -11.35
N MET A 343 12.02 -10.95 -10.31
CA MET A 343 11.67 -12.35 -10.02
C MET A 343 10.19 -12.54 -9.68
N ILE A 344 9.63 -11.67 -8.84
CA ILE A 344 8.20 -11.70 -8.48
C ILE A 344 7.35 -11.60 -9.74
N PHE A 345 7.65 -10.68 -10.64
CA PHE A 345 6.85 -10.45 -11.84
C PHE A 345 7.05 -11.49 -12.94
N LYS A 346 8.25 -12.09 -13.08
CA LYS A 346 8.45 -13.25 -13.97
C LYS A 346 7.55 -14.43 -13.59
N VAL A 347 7.44 -14.73 -12.29
CA VAL A 347 6.68 -15.90 -11.80
C VAL A 347 5.17 -15.65 -11.73
N THR A 348 4.76 -14.43 -11.38
CA THR A 348 3.34 -14.12 -11.09
C THR A 348 2.50 -13.87 -12.35
N ILE A 349 3.09 -13.28 -13.40
CA ILE A 349 2.32 -12.78 -14.56
C ILE A 349 1.92 -13.89 -15.56
N GLN A 350 2.63 -15.02 -15.58
CA GLN A 350 2.36 -16.06 -16.59
C GLN A 350 1.12 -16.91 -16.31
N ASN A 351 0.70 -17.02 -15.05
CA ASN A 351 -0.52 -17.77 -14.68
C ASN A 351 -1.82 -17.07 -15.11
N SER A 352 -1.73 -15.81 -15.58
CA SER A 352 -2.85 -14.96 -15.96
C SER A 352 -3.15 -14.99 -17.47
N PHE A 353 -2.17 -15.30 -18.30
CA PHE A 353 -2.28 -15.18 -19.77
C PHE A 353 -3.10 -16.28 -20.47
N GLN A 354 -3.69 -17.25 -19.74
CA GLN A 354 -4.48 -18.33 -20.35
C GLN A 354 -5.98 -18.36 -20.06
N ASN A 355 -6.53 -17.59 -19.11
CA ASN A 355 -7.98 -17.54 -18.89
C ASN A 355 -8.45 -16.10 -18.70
N THR A 356 -8.76 -15.45 -19.82
CA THR A 356 -9.57 -14.23 -19.86
C THR A 356 -10.98 -14.59 -19.36
N ASN A 357 -11.38 -13.99 -18.23
CA ASN A 357 -12.76 -13.60 -17.87
C ASN A 357 -13.05 -13.59 -16.35
N GLU A 358 -12.23 -14.20 -15.48
CA GLU A 358 -12.54 -14.22 -14.03
C GLU A 358 -11.36 -14.00 -13.06
N LYS A 359 -10.12 -13.78 -13.55
CA LYS A 359 -8.93 -13.92 -12.68
C LYS A 359 -8.37 -12.62 -12.06
N GLU A 360 -8.76 -11.43 -12.50
CA GLU A 360 -8.14 -10.19 -12.00
C GLU A 360 -8.59 -9.71 -10.62
N ALA A 361 -9.82 -10.05 -10.21
CA ALA A 361 -10.24 -9.81 -8.83
C ALA A 361 -9.32 -10.54 -7.83
N ASN A 362 -8.74 -11.68 -8.22
CA ASN A 362 -7.82 -12.46 -7.37
C ASN A 362 -6.38 -11.91 -7.35
N TYR A 363 -5.88 -11.25 -8.41
CA TYR A 363 -4.54 -10.64 -8.40
C TYR A 363 -4.50 -9.38 -7.56
N ASP A 364 -5.53 -8.53 -7.68
CA ASP A 364 -5.67 -7.34 -6.85
C ASP A 364 -5.94 -7.76 -5.39
N LEU A 365 -6.82 -8.76 -5.13
CA LEU A 365 -6.94 -9.29 -3.77
C LEU A 365 -5.64 -9.87 -3.25
N SER A 366 -4.84 -10.61 -4.03
CA SER A 366 -3.63 -11.28 -3.52
C SER A 366 -2.50 -10.29 -3.22
N LEU A 367 -2.19 -9.38 -4.15
CA LEU A 367 -1.17 -8.35 -3.92
C LEU A 367 -1.66 -7.31 -2.90
N THR A 368 -2.90 -6.84 -3.00
CA THR A 368 -3.49 -5.94 -1.99
C THR A 368 -3.64 -6.65 -0.64
N PHE A 369 -3.87 -7.97 -0.55
CA PHE A 369 -3.77 -8.73 0.71
C PHE A 369 -2.33 -8.86 1.19
N ILE A 370 -1.34 -9.07 0.33
CA ILE A 370 0.08 -9.11 0.72
C ILE A 370 0.51 -7.74 1.29
N PHE A 371 0.08 -6.65 0.65
CA PHE A 371 0.33 -5.29 1.10
C PHE A 371 -0.53 -4.91 2.35
N GLN A 372 -1.81 -5.31 2.44
CA GLN A 372 -2.69 -5.07 3.60
C GLN A 372 -2.36 -5.95 4.82
N ARG A 373 -1.99 -7.23 4.67
CA ARG A 373 -1.60 -8.08 5.81
C ARG A 373 -0.27 -7.64 6.42
N SER A 374 0.63 -7.08 5.62
CA SER A 374 1.85 -6.44 6.13
C SER A 374 1.56 -5.22 7.03
N LEU A 375 0.36 -4.62 6.89
CA LEU A 375 -0.07 -3.44 7.66
C LEU A 375 -0.78 -3.77 8.99
N VAL A 376 -1.08 -5.04 9.30
CA VAL A 376 -1.91 -5.43 10.48
C VAL A 376 -1.24 -6.49 11.39
N LEU A 377 0.09 -6.60 11.41
CA LEU A 377 0.78 -7.43 12.41
C LEU A 377 1.46 -6.57 13.49
N PRO A 378 0.75 -6.10 14.53
CA PRO A 378 1.38 -5.79 15.79
C PRO A 378 1.58 -7.11 16.53
N LYS A 379 2.84 -7.54 16.66
CA LYS A 379 3.32 -8.64 17.52
C LYS A 379 2.92 -10.06 17.10
N LEU A 380 3.74 -10.68 16.24
CA LEU A 380 4.10 -12.09 16.45
C LEU A 380 5.58 -12.14 16.82
N CYS A 381 5.87 -12.26 18.11
CA CYS A 381 7.14 -12.83 18.55
C CYS A 381 7.24 -14.24 17.96
N VAL A 382 8.22 -14.45 17.10
CA VAL A 382 8.61 -15.79 16.65
C VAL A 382 9.27 -16.48 17.83
N THR A 383 8.50 -17.24 18.62
CA THR A 383 9.07 -18.30 19.46
C THR A 383 8.98 -19.60 18.67
N SER A 384 10.08 -20.00 18.06
CA SER A 384 10.26 -21.32 17.47
C SER A 384 10.17 -22.39 18.56
N ASN A 385 9.01 -23.04 18.74
CA ASN A 385 8.90 -24.40 19.31
C ASN A 385 7.45 -24.95 19.45
N GLY A 386 6.45 -24.39 18.76
CA GLY A 386 5.05 -24.85 18.90
C GLY A 386 4.52 -25.77 17.79
N PHE A 387 5.05 -25.69 16.57
CA PHE A 387 4.33 -26.19 15.39
C PHE A 387 4.58 -27.68 15.06
N LEU A 388 5.61 -28.30 15.65
CA LEU A 388 5.99 -29.69 15.32
C LEU A 388 5.36 -30.76 16.23
N LYS A 389 4.60 -30.39 17.27
CA LYS A 389 3.97 -31.35 18.19
C LYS A 389 2.55 -31.76 17.80
N HIS A 390 1.86 -31.00 16.95
CA HIS A 390 0.44 -31.26 16.64
C HIS A 390 0.19 -32.20 15.45
N ILE A 391 1.21 -32.47 14.61
CA ILE A 391 1.06 -33.34 13.44
C ILE A 391 1.37 -34.82 13.78
N LEU A 392 2.14 -35.10 14.83
CA LEU A 392 2.54 -36.48 15.18
C LEU A 392 1.51 -37.25 16.02
N VAL A 393 0.48 -36.60 16.58
CA VAL A 393 -0.51 -37.26 17.46
C VAL A 393 -1.75 -37.78 16.70
N ARG A 394 -1.93 -37.40 15.41
CA ARG A 394 -3.11 -37.82 14.61
C ARG A 394 -2.91 -39.07 13.76
N ILE A 395 -1.71 -39.67 13.72
CA ILE A 395 -1.44 -40.88 12.92
C ILE A 395 -1.56 -42.19 13.74
N LEU A 396 -1.72 -42.12 15.08
CA LEU A 396 -1.65 -43.32 15.95
C LEU A 396 -2.96 -43.77 16.63
N LYS A 397 -4.14 -43.35 16.17
CA LYS A 397 -5.42 -43.92 16.65
C LYS A 397 -6.41 -44.21 15.53
N GLY A 398 -6.12 -45.26 14.76
CA GLY A 398 -7.09 -45.89 13.87
C GLY A 398 -7.64 -47.19 14.48
N ARG A 399 -8.78 -47.14 15.19
CA ARG A 399 -9.69 -48.29 15.38
C ARG A 399 -11.13 -47.81 15.59
N LEU A 400 -12.04 -48.46 14.85
CA LEU A 400 -13.50 -48.64 15.02
C LEU A 400 -14.46 -47.92 14.04
N LYS A 401 -14.83 -48.71 13.01
CA LYS A 401 -16.17 -49.11 12.53
C LYS A 401 -17.30 -48.08 12.24
N HIS A 402 -17.69 -48.08 10.94
CA HIS A 402 -19.04 -48.03 10.32
C HIS A 402 -20.08 -46.95 10.69
N ARG A 403 -20.45 -46.06 9.74
CA ARG A 403 -21.68 -46.11 8.88
C ARG A 403 -21.85 -44.81 8.04
N ASN A 404 -22.23 -45.02 6.77
CA ASN A 404 -22.80 -44.15 5.71
C ASN A 404 -22.08 -42.86 5.22
N PRO A 405 -21.99 -42.65 3.88
CA PRO A 405 -21.33 -41.49 3.29
C PRO A 405 -22.31 -40.32 3.08
N LEU A 406 -21.94 -39.13 3.56
CA LEU A 406 -22.49 -37.87 3.04
C LEU A 406 -21.50 -37.34 1.99
N ILE A 407 -21.91 -37.33 0.73
CA ILE A 407 -21.16 -36.71 -0.36
C ILE A 407 -21.31 -35.19 -0.20
N ILE A 408 -20.26 -34.52 0.27
CA ILE A 408 -20.10 -33.07 0.12
C ILE A 408 -18.99 -32.87 -0.91
N LYS A 409 -19.39 -32.50 -2.13
CA LYS A 409 -18.47 -31.95 -3.15
C LYS A 409 -18.01 -30.57 -2.68
N CYS A 410 -16.79 -30.47 -2.15
CA CYS A 410 -16.07 -29.20 -2.09
C CYS A 410 -15.15 -29.11 -3.31
N SER A 411 -15.42 -28.18 -4.22
CA SER A 411 -14.52 -27.83 -5.31
C SER A 411 -13.26 -27.19 -4.73
N GLY A 412 -12.17 -27.97 -4.66
CA GLY A 412 -10.86 -27.48 -4.29
C GLY A 412 -10.14 -26.89 -5.50
N SER A 413 -9.93 -25.57 -5.50
CA SER A 413 -8.90 -24.95 -6.34
C SER A 413 -8.22 -23.72 -5.72
N LEU A 414 -8.54 -23.33 -4.48
CA LEU A 414 -8.05 -22.07 -3.90
C LEU A 414 -6.94 -22.19 -2.85
N PHE A 415 -6.58 -23.41 -2.42
CA PHE A 415 -5.67 -23.61 -1.28
C PHE A 415 -4.23 -23.97 -1.64
N LEU A 416 -3.92 -24.32 -2.89
CA LEU A 416 -2.54 -24.62 -3.29
C LEU A 416 -1.72 -23.36 -3.59
N ASP A 417 -2.33 -22.33 -4.18
CA ASP A 417 -1.60 -21.14 -4.65
C ASP A 417 -1.09 -20.27 -3.50
N THR A 418 -1.80 -20.20 -2.38
CA THR A 418 -1.39 -19.38 -1.22
C THR A 418 -0.23 -20.00 -0.44
N CYS A 419 -0.09 -21.33 -0.46
CA CYS A 419 1.00 -22.04 0.21
C CYS A 419 2.33 -21.88 -0.53
N VAL A 420 2.31 -21.87 -1.87
CA VAL A 420 3.54 -21.75 -2.69
C VAL A 420 4.16 -20.36 -2.58
N VAL A 421 3.33 -19.31 -2.49
CA VAL A 421 3.78 -17.91 -2.33
C VAL A 421 4.37 -17.66 -0.93
N SER A 422 3.79 -18.27 0.11
CA SER A 422 4.35 -18.15 1.47
C SER A 422 5.67 -18.91 1.65
N LEU A 423 5.85 -20.05 0.98
CA LEU A 423 7.10 -20.82 1.05
C LEU A 423 8.26 -20.16 0.31
N THR A 424 8.00 -19.51 -0.84
CA THR A 424 9.05 -18.81 -1.61
C THR A 424 9.55 -17.56 -0.90
N MET A 425 8.67 -16.82 -0.21
CA MET A 425 9.05 -15.67 0.62
C MET A 425 9.86 -16.08 1.86
N LEU A 426 9.50 -17.19 2.53
CA LEU A 426 10.29 -17.69 3.66
C LEU A 426 11.70 -18.16 3.25
N ALA A 427 11.85 -18.74 2.06
CA ALA A 427 13.15 -19.22 1.58
C ALA A 427 14.14 -18.07 1.30
N LEU A 428 13.66 -16.89 0.89
CA LEU A 428 14.48 -15.73 0.56
C LEU A 428 14.97 -14.92 1.79
N VAL A 429 14.41 -15.15 2.99
CA VAL A 429 14.70 -14.37 4.22
C VAL A 429 15.71 -15.07 5.17
N SER A 430 16.42 -16.11 4.68
CA SER A 430 17.40 -16.83 5.50
C SER A 430 18.70 -16.02 5.68
N LEU A 431 18.83 -15.29 6.79
CA LEU A 431 20.09 -14.68 7.26
C LEU A 431 21.06 -15.76 7.78
N PRO A 432 22.39 -15.60 7.66
CA PRO A 432 23.34 -16.56 8.19
C PRO A 432 23.43 -16.45 9.71
N ALA A 433 23.34 -17.59 10.40
CA ALA A 433 23.50 -17.70 11.84
C ALA A 433 25.00 -17.59 12.21
N GLY A 434 25.34 -16.66 13.11
CA GLY A 434 26.68 -16.55 13.67
C GLY A 434 26.75 -15.62 14.88
N GLN A 435 27.16 -16.20 16.01
CA GLN A 435 27.57 -15.59 17.29
C GLN A 435 26.50 -15.38 18.37
N SER A 436 26.55 -16.26 19.36
CA SER A 436 25.90 -16.18 20.68
C SER A 436 26.62 -15.18 21.61
N PRO A 437 25.92 -14.30 22.35
CA PRO A 437 26.52 -13.58 23.48
C PRO A 437 26.39 -14.38 24.81
N PRO A 438 27.24 -14.12 25.82
CA PRO A 438 27.28 -14.88 27.07
C PRO A 438 26.19 -14.42 28.08
N PRO A 439 25.88 -15.22 29.12
CA PRO A 439 24.74 -14.96 29.99
C PRO A 439 25.10 -13.92 31.06
N SER A 440 24.28 -12.88 31.19
CA SER A 440 24.27 -12.01 32.36
C SER A 440 22.85 -11.88 32.89
N ALA A 441 22.70 -12.15 34.18
CA ALA A 441 21.45 -12.22 34.92
C ALA A 441 20.77 -10.84 35.05
N MET A 442 19.44 -10.78 34.86
CA MET A 442 18.57 -9.85 35.57
C MET A 442 17.20 -10.49 35.83
N ALA A 443 16.71 -10.27 37.04
CA ALA A 443 15.61 -10.96 37.70
C ALA A 443 14.23 -10.60 37.11
N LEU A 444 13.34 -11.60 37.09
CA LEU A 444 11.91 -11.48 36.86
C LEU A 444 11.19 -11.12 38.17
N GLY A 445 10.43 -10.03 38.18
CA GLY A 445 9.37 -9.76 39.16
C GLY A 445 8.03 -10.34 38.69
N PRO A 446 7.10 -10.72 39.59
CA PRO A 446 5.92 -11.52 39.24
C PRO A 446 4.78 -10.68 38.61
N CYS A 447 4.13 -11.27 37.60
CA CYS A 447 2.87 -10.81 37.00
C CYS A 447 1.65 -11.12 37.88
N ALA A 448 0.69 -10.19 37.93
CA ALA A 448 -0.66 -10.41 38.47
C ALA A 448 -1.61 -11.05 37.41
N PRO A 449 -2.63 -11.83 37.82
CA PRO A 449 -3.49 -12.55 36.88
C PRO A 449 -4.65 -11.70 36.33
N LEU A 450 -4.91 -11.82 35.01
CA LEU A 450 -6.08 -11.30 34.32
C LEU A 450 -7.28 -12.26 34.48
N GLN A 451 -8.44 -11.68 34.79
CA GLN A 451 -9.74 -12.34 34.86
C GLN A 451 -10.28 -12.73 33.47
N THR A 452 -10.96 -13.86 33.46
CA THR A 452 -11.75 -14.47 32.39
C THR A 452 -13.05 -13.70 32.11
N CYS A 453 -13.38 -13.49 30.83
CA CYS A 453 -14.75 -13.20 30.39
C CYS A 453 -15.09 -14.08 29.18
N ASP A 454 -16.17 -14.84 29.34
CA ASP A 454 -16.73 -15.80 28.38
C ASP A 454 -17.35 -15.13 27.16
N PHE A 455 -17.17 -15.75 25.99
CA PHE A 455 -17.88 -15.46 24.75
C PHE A 455 -19.09 -16.38 24.61
N VAL A 456 -20.30 -15.82 24.53
CA VAL A 456 -21.51 -16.53 24.12
C VAL A 456 -21.84 -16.17 22.67
N LEU A 457 -22.04 -17.21 21.87
CA LEU A 457 -22.28 -17.23 20.44
C LEU A 457 -23.81 -17.20 20.18
N HIS A 458 -24.31 -16.34 19.29
CA HIS A 458 -25.62 -16.57 18.65
C HIS A 458 -25.63 -16.10 17.19
N LEU A 459 -25.97 -17.04 16.30
CA LEU A 459 -26.30 -16.87 14.89
C LEU A 459 -27.77 -16.38 14.72
N PRO A 460 -28.10 -15.63 13.65
CA PRO A 460 -29.46 -15.14 13.39
C PRO A 460 -30.19 -15.93 12.29
N LEU A 461 -31.52 -15.97 12.35
CA LEU A 461 -32.47 -16.24 11.24
C LEU A 461 -33.84 -15.56 11.57
N PRO A 462 -34.75 -15.32 10.59
CA PRO A 462 -35.27 -13.98 10.28
C PRO A 462 -36.81 -13.81 10.29
N LEU A 463 -37.26 -12.61 9.90
CA LEU A 463 -38.60 -12.16 9.42
C LEU A 463 -39.64 -11.68 10.47
N CYS A 464 -40.05 -10.39 10.38
CA CYS A 464 -41.35 -9.90 9.87
C CYS A 464 -41.72 -8.47 10.36
N HIS A 465 -42.45 -7.76 9.50
CA HIS A 465 -42.99 -6.38 9.61
C HIS A 465 -43.97 -6.13 10.79
N THR A 466 -44.04 -4.88 11.31
CA THR A 466 -45.20 -3.94 11.21
C THR A 466 -45.07 -2.64 12.06
N HIS A 467 -45.35 -1.49 11.40
CA HIS A 467 -46.00 -0.22 11.80
C HIS A 467 -46.02 0.40 13.25
N LEU A 468 -45.39 1.60 13.36
CA LEU A 468 -45.90 2.95 13.81
C LEU A 468 -46.25 3.28 15.32
N PRO A 469 -46.34 4.57 15.77
CA PRO A 469 -45.44 5.26 16.75
C PRO A 469 -46.23 5.87 17.96
N PRO A 470 -45.94 7.08 18.54
CA PRO A 470 -44.72 7.75 19.05
C PRO A 470 -44.81 8.05 20.58
N PHE A 471 -43.72 8.39 21.30
CA PHE A 471 -43.82 9.16 22.56
C PHE A 471 -42.58 10.00 22.88
N LEU A 472 -42.85 11.18 23.45
CA LEU A 472 -41.99 12.33 23.71
C LEU A 472 -40.95 12.15 24.84
N TRP A 473 -39.80 12.81 24.64
CA TRP A 473 -38.95 13.65 25.54
C TRP A 473 -39.08 13.59 27.09
N PRO A 474 -38.02 13.94 27.87
CA PRO A 474 -37.17 15.14 27.65
C PRO A 474 -35.65 15.04 27.95
N HIS A 475 -34.97 16.11 27.55
CA HIS A 475 -33.60 16.57 27.86
C HIS A 475 -33.16 16.44 29.34
N PRO A 476 -31.83 16.57 29.57
CA PRO A 476 -31.37 17.78 30.26
C PRO A 476 -30.15 18.49 29.62
N GLU A 477 -30.27 19.82 29.62
CA GLU A 477 -29.28 20.90 29.88
C GLU A 477 -27.80 20.50 29.97
N ALA A 478 -26.87 21.00 29.13
CA ALA A 478 -26.40 22.38 29.03
C ALA A 478 -25.90 22.96 30.36
N THR A 479 -24.60 22.83 30.64
CA THR A 479 -23.89 23.70 31.57
C THR A 479 -22.85 24.51 30.80
N SER A 480 -23.05 25.81 30.86
CA SER A 480 -22.26 26.89 30.28
C SER A 480 -20.96 27.12 31.05
N LEU A 481 -19.89 27.44 30.32
CA LEU A 481 -18.71 28.14 30.83
C LEU A 481 -18.31 29.21 29.80
N SER A 482 -18.95 30.37 29.94
CA SER A 482 -18.50 31.70 29.53
C SER A 482 -17.69 32.29 30.71
N LEU A 483 -16.65 33.13 30.64
CA LEU A 483 -16.11 34.11 29.68
C LEU A 483 -14.67 34.44 30.15
N ILE A 484 -13.76 34.90 29.26
CA ILE A 484 -13.11 36.23 29.36
C ILE A 484 -12.74 36.69 27.92
N PRO A 485 -13.24 37.85 27.44
CA PRO A 485 -12.80 38.48 26.21
C PRO A 485 -11.59 39.40 26.44
N LEU A 486 -10.62 39.37 25.53
CA LEU A 486 -9.48 40.29 25.49
C LEU A 486 -9.92 41.68 24.99
N PRO A 487 -9.31 42.78 25.50
CA PRO A 487 -9.68 44.14 25.13
C PRO A 487 -9.27 44.49 23.68
N PRO A 488 -9.96 45.44 23.02
CA PRO A 488 -9.68 45.83 21.65
C PRO A 488 -8.36 46.62 21.54
N GLN A 489 -7.54 46.26 20.56
CA GLN A 489 -6.34 47.00 20.17
C GLN A 489 -6.73 48.33 19.48
N PRO A 490 -6.01 49.44 19.74
CA PRO A 490 -6.26 50.72 19.06
C PRO A 490 -5.84 50.67 17.57
N PRO A 491 -6.43 51.52 16.71
CA PRO A 491 -6.22 51.47 15.27
C PRO A 491 -4.80 51.90 14.89
N VAL A 492 -4.12 51.08 14.08
CA VAL A 492 -2.86 51.44 13.41
C VAL A 492 -3.20 52.32 12.21
N SER A 493 -2.72 53.55 12.25
CA SER A 493 -2.81 54.55 11.19
C SER A 493 -1.96 54.16 9.98
N LEU A 494 -2.60 54.01 8.81
CA LEU A 494 -1.96 53.98 7.50
C LEU A 494 -1.53 55.40 7.09
N PRO A 495 -0.29 55.63 6.61
CA PRO A 495 0.04 56.86 5.90
C PRO A 495 -0.48 56.80 4.46
N SER A 496 -1.15 57.87 4.03
CA SER A 496 -1.61 58.11 2.66
C SER A 496 -0.44 58.46 1.70
N PRO A 497 -0.62 58.29 0.38
CA PRO A 497 0.46 58.34 -0.61
C PRO A 497 0.78 59.76 -1.05
N GLY A 498 2.06 60.07 -1.25
CA GLY A 498 2.51 61.34 -1.84
C GLY A 498 4.03 61.45 -1.94
N ASP A 499 4.50 61.43 -3.19
CA ASP A 499 5.58 62.24 -3.75
C ASP A 499 7.04 62.03 -3.26
N LEU A 500 7.85 61.32 -4.09
CA LEU A 500 8.92 61.90 -4.93
C LEU A 500 9.96 60.85 -5.36
N LEU A 501 10.14 60.74 -6.68
CA LEU A 501 11.32 60.19 -7.36
C LEU A 501 12.60 60.95 -6.92
N PRO A 502 13.77 60.30 -6.95
CA PRO A 502 14.64 60.56 -8.10
C PRO A 502 15.38 59.32 -8.65
N GLN A 503 15.50 59.28 -9.97
CA GLN A 503 16.50 58.53 -10.75
C GLN A 503 17.83 59.34 -10.84
N PRO A 504 18.93 58.83 -11.44
CA PRO A 504 20.02 58.12 -10.78
C PRO A 504 21.34 58.91 -10.87
N ASP A 505 22.39 58.46 -10.18
CA ASP A 505 23.76 58.87 -10.51
C ASP A 505 24.71 57.65 -10.49
N THR A 506 25.43 57.51 -11.61
CA THR A 506 26.64 56.69 -11.92
C THR A 506 26.54 55.17 -11.99
#